data_AF-A0AAD7ZXE0-F1
#
_entry.id   AF-A0AAD7ZXE0-F1
#
_cell.length_a   1.000
_cell.length_b   1.000
_cell.length_c   1.000
_cell.angle_alpha   90.00
_cell.angle_beta   90.00
_cell.angle_gamma   90.00
#
_symmetry.space_group_name_H-M   'P 1'
#
loop_
_entity.id
_entity.type
_entity.pdbx_description
1 polymer ?
#
loop_
_entity_poly.entity_id
_entity_poly.type
_entity_poly.pdbx_seq_one_letter_code
_entity_poly.pdbx_strand_id
1 'polypeptide(L)'
;MRKAGKVFQCRHWTSLSYVSPNLNELQVMAQASGLFYSLSQFDSNYGDESVINEASFLARSLVEHIGTAIVTMGRLGILVVREGEADEPMLKPCRSIPHTNSKISVRYYPVPFDIAEQKIVNVSGAGDCLAAGMLESMLHGHTEKECVASGFLSASWALQSSSAVPDNALVSDIPKNVEFTVIHS
;
A
#
# COMPACT_ATOMS: atom_id res chain seq x y z
N MET A 1 -19.30 7.56 11.58
CA MET A 1 -18.53 6.43 11.03
C MET A 1 -17.73 6.90 9.83
N ARG A 2 -16.43 6.60 9.77
CA ARG A 2 -15.52 7.05 8.70
C ARG A 2 -15.64 6.13 7.48
N LYS A 3 -15.41 6.65 6.27
CA LYS A 3 -15.68 5.96 4.99
C LYS A 3 -14.97 4.61 4.87
N ALA A 4 -13.70 4.52 5.27
CA ALA A 4 -12.89 3.30 5.16
C ALA A 4 -13.46 2.09 5.93
N GLY A 5 -14.22 2.32 7.01
CA GLY A 5 -14.81 1.25 7.81
C GLY A 5 -16.09 0.65 7.22
N LYS A 6 -16.68 1.26 6.20
CA LYS A 6 -17.98 0.84 5.66
C LYS A 6 -17.96 -0.57 5.09
N VAL A 7 -16.84 -0.98 4.49
CA VAL A 7 -16.73 -2.29 3.83
C VAL A 7 -16.93 -3.45 4.81
N PHE A 8 -16.54 -3.28 6.08
CA PHE A 8 -16.67 -4.29 7.14
C PHE A 8 -18.11 -4.48 7.64
N GLN A 9 -19.05 -3.63 7.24
CA GLN A 9 -20.47 -3.88 7.48
C GLN A 9 -21.04 -4.96 6.56
N CYS A 10 -20.34 -5.24 5.45
CA CYS A 10 -20.72 -6.30 4.55
C CYS A 10 -20.21 -7.64 5.09
N ARG A 11 -21.09 -8.65 5.15
CA ARG A 11 -20.72 -10.03 5.54
C ARG A 11 -19.65 -10.70 4.65
N HIS A 12 -19.36 -10.12 3.48
CA HIS A 12 -18.40 -10.66 2.51
C HIS A 12 -17.12 -9.81 2.42
N TRP A 13 -16.80 -8.97 3.41
CA TRP A 13 -15.57 -8.16 3.37
C TRP A 13 -14.29 -8.97 3.20
N THR A 14 -14.30 -10.25 3.60
CA THR A 14 -13.18 -11.20 3.39
C THR A 14 -12.99 -11.62 1.94
N SER A 15 -13.91 -11.25 1.03
CA SER A 15 -13.73 -11.46 -0.42
C SER A 15 -12.84 -10.42 -1.08
N LEU A 16 -12.40 -9.39 -0.35
CA LEU A 16 -11.49 -8.37 -0.87
C LEU A 16 -10.14 -9.00 -1.21
N SER A 17 -9.69 -8.83 -2.46
CA SER A 17 -8.37 -9.28 -2.89
C SER A 17 -7.28 -8.22 -2.70
N TYR A 18 -7.67 -6.93 -2.65
CA TYR A 18 -6.75 -5.80 -2.63
C TYR A 18 -7.35 -4.61 -1.89
N VAL A 19 -6.55 -3.94 -1.06
CA VAL A 19 -6.86 -2.65 -0.43
C VAL A 19 -5.62 -1.76 -0.41
N SER A 20 -5.78 -0.44 -0.51
CA SER A 20 -4.67 0.52 -0.53
C SER A 20 -4.84 1.69 0.46
N PRO A 21 -5.06 1.43 1.76
CA PRO A 21 -5.37 2.49 2.72
C PRO A 21 -4.16 3.39 3.02
N ASN A 22 -4.40 4.64 3.43
CA ASN A 22 -3.40 5.38 4.22
C ASN A 22 -3.41 4.95 5.70
N LEU A 23 -2.47 5.45 6.51
CA LEU A 23 -2.37 5.12 7.94
C LEU A 23 -3.68 5.33 8.73
N ASN A 24 -4.35 6.46 8.52
CA ASN A 24 -5.60 6.77 9.22
C ASN A 24 -6.75 5.86 8.76
N GLU A 25 -6.80 5.53 7.47
CA GLU A 25 -7.77 4.57 6.94
C GLU A 25 -7.49 3.17 7.46
N LEU A 26 -6.24 2.74 7.53
CA LEU A 26 -5.85 1.44 8.07
C LEU A 26 -6.33 1.28 9.51
N GLN A 27 -6.16 2.30 10.36
CA GLN A 27 -6.70 2.26 11.73
C GLN A 27 -8.22 2.14 11.75
N VAL A 28 -8.92 2.89 10.90
CA VAL A 28 -10.38 2.82 10.80
C VAL A 28 -10.83 1.43 10.34
N MET A 29 -10.13 0.85 9.37
CA MET A 29 -10.40 -0.50 8.87
C MET A 29 -10.15 -1.54 9.95
N ALA A 30 -9.02 -1.46 10.65
CA ALA A 30 -8.68 -2.32 11.78
C ALA A 30 -9.74 -2.25 12.88
N GLN A 31 -10.16 -1.05 13.30
CA GLN A 31 -11.24 -0.87 14.28
C GLN A 31 -12.57 -1.45 13.78
N ALA A 32 -12.93 -1.21 12.51
CA ALA A 32 -14.20 -1.66 11.94
C ALA A 32 -14.26 -3.17 11.69
N SER A 33 -13.11 -3.82 11.49
CA SER A 33 -13.00 -5.26 11.28
C SER A 33 -13.38 -6.09 12.51
N GLY A 34 -13.31 -5.50 13.71
CA GLY A 34 -13.52 -6.21 14.97
C GLY A 34 -12.39 -7.17 15.34
N LEU A 35 -11.27 -7.17 14.60
CA LEU A 35 -10.11 -8.04 14.85
C LEU A 35 -9.30 -7.61 16.08
N PHE A 36 -9.48 -6.38 16.55
CA PHE A 36 -8.71 -5.79 17.65
C PHE A 36 -9.63 -5.38 18.79
N TYR A 37 -9.27 -5.77 20.01
CA TYR A 37 -10.00 -5.39 21.23
C TYR A 37 -9.72 -3.95 21.66
N SER A 38 -8.51 -3.45 21.39
CA SER A 38 -8.08 -2.08 21.66
C SER A 38 -6.99 -1.68 20.66
N LEU A 39 -7.06 -0.44 20.16
CA LEU A 39 -6.09 0.12 19.22
C LEU A 39 -5.63 1.49 19.72
N SER A 40 -4.32 1.69 19.82
CA SER A 40 -3.72 3.02 19.98
C SER A 40 -3.96 3.84 18.71
N GLN A 41 -4.29 5.12 18.86
CA GLN A 41 -4.30 6.05 17.72
C GLN A 41 -2.86 6.34 17.28
N PHE A 42 -2.64 6.60 15.99
CA PHE A 42 -1.34 7.04 15.51
C PHE A 42 -1.08 8.42 16.12
N ASP A 43 -0.08 8.51 17.00
CA ASP A 43 0.40 9.76 17.57
C ASP A 43 1.42 10.37 16.61
N SER A 44 1.27 11.67 16.32
CA SER A 44 2.24 12.47 15.56
C SER A 44 3.64 12.50 16.17
N ASN A 45 3.80 12.11 17.44
CA ASN A 45 5.09 12.03 18.12
C ASN A 45 5.82 10.68 17.93
N TYR A 46 5.22 9.71 17.25
CA TYR A 46 5.91 8.46 16.96
C TYR A 46 7.08 8.68 16.00
N GLY A 47 8.22 8.07 16.32
CA GLY A 47 9.31 7.96 15.36
C GLY A 47 8.91 7.10 14.16
N ASP A 48 9.58 7.31 13.03
CA ASP A 48 9.27 6.64 11.75
C ASP A 48 9.21 5.10 11.90
N GLU A 49 10.14 4.50 12.66
CA GLU A 49 10.14 3.06 12.94
C GLU A 49 8.88 2.58 13.69
N SER A 50 8.41 3.35 14.67
CA SER A 50 7.19 3.01 15.41
C SER A 50 5.96 3.06 14.52
N VAL A 51 5.88 4.04 13.62
CA VAL A 51 4.81 4.14 12.62
C VAL A 51 4.81 2.93 11.70
N ILE A 52 5.99 2.56 11.19
CA ILE A 52 6.18 1.40 10.30
C ILE A 52 5.78 0.09 11.01
N ASN A 53 6.20 -0.10 12.26
CA ASN A 53 5.89 -1.31 13.03
C ASN A 53 4.40 -1.43 13.35
N GLU A 54 3.75 -0.34 13.76
CA GLU A 54 2.31 -0.34 14.01
C GLU A 54 1.50 -0.57 12.72
N ALA A 55 1.87 0.08 11.62
CA ALA A 55 1.22 -0.14 10.32
C ALA A 55 1.41 -1.59 9.83
N SER A 56 2.60 -2.16 10.03
CA SER A 56 2.90 -3.58 9.76
C SER A 56 1.99 -4.51 10.56
N PHE A 57 1.87 -4.28 11.87
CA PHE A 57 1.02 -5.07 12.75
C PHE A 57 -0.46 -5.04 12.30
N LEU A 58 -1.02 -3.84 12.08
CA LEU A 58 -2.42 -3.68 11.69
C LEU A 58 -2.72 -4.30 10.31
N ALA A 59 -1.86 -4.06 9.33
CA ALA A 59 -2.06 -4.54 7.97
C ALA A 59 -1.91 -6.06 7.88
N ARG A 60 -0.98 -6.66 8.64
CA ARG A 60 -0.80 -8.12 8.70
C ARG A 60 -2.04 -8.83 9.19
N SER A 61 -2.62 -8.40 10.32
CA SER A 61 -3.85 -9.01 10.83
C SER A 61 -5.03 -8.86 9.87
N LEU A 62 -5.08 -7.76 9.10
CA LEU A 62 -6.13 -7.60 8.10
C LEU A 62 -5.95 -8.59 6.93
N VAL A 63 -4.73 -8.75 6.43
CA VAL A 63 -4.38 -9.64 5.30
C VAL A 63 -4.47 -11.13 5.67
N GLU A 64 -4.54 -11.50 6.94
CA GLU A 64 -4.95 -12.86 7.33
C GLU A 64 -6.39 -13.20 6.88
N HIS A 65 -7.18 -12.20 6.51
CA HIS A 65 -8.58 -12.35 6.12
C HIS A 65 -8.92 -11.76 4.74
N ILE A 66 -7.98 -11.06 4.09
CA ILE A 66 -8.12 -10.48 2.74
C ILE A 66 -6.86 -10.75 1.91
N GLY A 67 -6.88 -10.52 0.60
CA GLY A 67 -5.75 -10.91 -0.26
C GLY A 67 -4.45 -10.12 -0.06
N THR A 68 -4.51 -8.79 -0.13
CA THR A 68 -3.31 -7.92 -0.14
C THR A 68 -3.65 -6.54 0.38
N ALA A 69 -2.75 -5.94 1.15
CA ALA A 69 -2.84 -4.55 1.59
C ALA A 69 -1.60 -3.75 1.19
N ILE A 70 -1.83 -2.57 0.60
CA ILE A 70 -0.79 -1.58 0.27
C ILE A 70 -1.01 -0.34 1.13
N VAL A 71 -0.29 -0.25 2.24
CA VAL A 71 -0.46 0.87 3.17
C VAL A 71 0.39 2.03 2.70
N THR A 72 -0.24 3.17 2.43
CA THR A 72 0.46 4.41 2.09
C THR A 72 0.80 5.21 3.35
N MET A 73 2.04 5.66 3.45
CA MET A 73 2.60 6.33 4.64
C MET A 73 3.23 7.70 4.30
N GLY A 74 2.76 8.33 3.22
CA GLY A 74 3.25 9.64 2.77
C GLY A 74 4.75 9.61 2.48
N ARG A 75 5.51 10.51 3.12
CA ARG A 75 6.98 10.62 2.95
C ARG A 75 7.75 9.36 3.34
N LEU A 76 7.17 8.49 4.17
CA LEU A 76 7.80 7.22 4.54
C LEU A 76 7.73 6.18 3.42
N GLY A 77 6.82 6.34 2.44
CA GLY A 77 6.65 5.37 1.36
C GLY A 77 5.47 4.46 1.62
N ILE A 78 5.63 3.16 1.38
CA ILE A 78 4.54 2.18 1.45
C ILE A 78 4.93 0.89 2.17
N LEU A 79 3.95 0.22 2.76
CA LEU A 79 4.04 -1.19 3.16
C LEU A 79 3.25 -2.04 2.19
N VAL A 80 3.87 -3.11 1.71
CA VAL A 80 3.21 -4.17 0.96
C VAL A 80 3.05 -5.38 1.88
N VAL A 81 1.81 -5.78 2.10
CA VAL A 81 1.46 -6.95 2.93
C VAL A 81 0.67 -7.94 2.11
N ARG A 82 1.26 -9.10 1.85
CA ARG A 82 0.64 -10.18 1.09
C ARG A 82 1.32 -11.52 1.29
N GLU A 83 0.71 -12.55 0.75
CA GLU A 83 1.34 -13.83 0.51
C GLU A 83 2.26 -13.81 -0.73
N GLY A 84 3.46 -14.37 -0.60
CA GLY A 84 4.42 -14.57 -1.70
C GLY A 84 5.60 -13.62 -1.70
N GLU A 85 6.55 -13.86 -2.61
CA GLU A 85 7.84 -13.16 -2.70
C GLU A 85 7.79 -11.92 -3.60
N ALA A 86 8.65 -10.92 -3.33
CA ALA A 86 8.66 -9.66 -4.07
C ALA A 86 8.97 -9.79 -5.58
N ASP A 87 9.64 -10.87 -5.98
CA ASP A 87 9.95 -11.21 -7.37
C ASP A 87 8.82 -12.00 -8.07
N GLU A 88 7.74 -12.31 -7.38
CA GLU A 88 6.54 -12.91 -7.98
C GLU A 88 5.60 -11.84 -8.54
N PRO A 89 4.81 -12.18 -9.58
CA PRO A 89 3.72 -11.34 -10.04
C PRO A 89 2.78 -10.95 -8.91
N MET A 90 2.44 -9.66 -8.84
CA MET A 90 1.64 -9.14 -7.74
C MET A 90 0.18 -9.57 -7.81
N LEU A 91 -0.39 -9.59 -9.02
CA LEU A 91 -1.70 -10.18 -9.27
C LEU A 91 -1.53 -11.66 -9.65
N LYS A 92 -1.96 -12.56 -8.76
CA LYS A 92 -2.01 -13.99 -9.05
C LYS A 92 -3.36 -14.33 -9.71
N PRO A 93 -3.39 -15.05 -10.85
CA PRO A 93 -4.64 -15.55 -11.42
C PRO A 93 -5.40 -16.35 -10.37
N CYS A 94 -6.70 -16.09 -10.24
CA CYS A 94 -7.59 -16.68 -9.25
C CYS A 94 -7.57 -18.23 -9.35
N ARG A 95 -6.62 -18.87 -8.66
CA ARG A 95 -6.68 -20.27 -8.31
C ARG A 95 -7.24 -20.28 -6.92
N SER A 96 -8.36 -20.98 -6.74
CA SER A 96 -8.94 -21.39 -5.45
C SER A 96 -7.83 -21.46 -4.41
N ILE A 97 -7.67 -20.42 -3.58
CA ILE A 97 -6.56 -20.30 -2.65
C ILE A 97 -6.67 -21.52 -1.73
N PRO A 98 -5.86 -22.58 -1.91
CA PRO A 98 -5.68 -23.43 -0.76
C PRO A 98 -5.01 -22.48 0.24
N HIS A 99 -5.51 -22.37 1.45
CA HIS A 99 -4.75 -21.75 2.52
C HIS A 99 -3.52 -22.66 2.73
N THR A 100 -2.57 -22.60 1.81
CA THR A 100 -1.25 -23.19 1.99
C THR A 100 -0.63 -22.41 3.13
N ASN A 101 0.14 -23.08 3.98
CA ASN A 101 0.87 -22.45 5.09
C ASN A 101 1.95 -21.45 4.62
N SER A 102 1.77 -20.78 3.48
CA SER A 102 2.62 -19.73 2.95
C SER A 102 2.52 -18.51 3.86
N LYS A 103 3.69 -18.08 4.35
CA LYS A 103 3.82 -17.04 5.36
C LYS A 103 3.51 -15.68 4.72
N ILE A 104 2.51 -14.97 5.25
CA ILE A 104 2.29 -13.55 4.93
C ILE A 104 3.59 -12.80 5.18
N SER A 105 4.02 -12.02 4.20
CA SER A 105 5.21 -11.17 4.28
C SER A 105 4.80 -9.71 4.35
N VAL A 106 5.56 -8.94 5.13
CA VAL A 106 5.46 -7.48 5.21
C VAL A 106 6.75 -6.91 4.66
N ARG A 107 6.64 -6.09 3.60
CA ARG A 107 7.78 -5.43 2.96
C ARG A 107 7.59 -3.92 2.99
N TYR A 108 8.61 -3.22 3.47
CA TYR A 108 8.67 -1.78 3.52
C TYR A 108 9.46 -1.23 2.35
N TYR A 109 8.82 -0.37 1.56
CA TYR A 109 9.41 0.34 0.44
C TYR A 109 9.48 1.84 0.79
N PRO A 110 10.67 2.38 1.07
CA PRO A 110 10.84 3.82 1.25
C PRO A 110 10.60 4.56 -0.08
N VAL A 111 10.22 5.84 0.00
CA VAL A 111 10.17 6.69 -1.20
C VAL A 111 11.59 6.78 -1.79
N PRO A 112 11.79 6.50 -3.08
CA PRO A 112 13.10 6.67 -3.72
C PRO A 112 13.62 8.09 -3.58
N PHE A 113 14.93 8.24 -3.34
CA PHE A 113 15.57 9.55 -3.12
C PHE A 113 15.27 10.55 -4.24
N ASP A 114 15.36 10.11 -5.51
CA ASP A 114 15.11 10.95 -6.69
C ASP A 114 13.66 11.44 -6.79
N ILE A 115 12.72 10.81 -6.08
CA ILE A 115 11.33 11.24 -5.96
C ILE A 115 11.16 12.13 -4.73
N ALA A 116 11.81 11.79 -3.61
CA ALA A 116 11.73 12.54 -2.36
C ALA A 116 12.25 13.98 -2.48
N GLU A 117 13.25 14.21 -3.33
CA GLU A 117 13.84 15.54 -3.58
C GLU A 117 13.04 16.39 -4.58
N GLN A 118 12.00 15.83 -5.21
CA GLN A 118 11.20 16.59 -6.18
C GLN A 118 10.34 17.64 -5.49
N LYS A 119 10.15 18.76 -6.19
CA LYS A 119 9.29 19.83 -5.69
C LYS A 119 7.83 19.38 -5.67
N ILE A 120 7.25 19.33 -4.47
CA ILE A 120 5.81 19.08 -4.29
C ILE A 120 5.03 20.36 -4.63
N VAL A 121 4.09 20.22 -5.55
CA VAL A 121 3.12 21.24 -5.97
C VAL A 121 1.76 21.02 -5.31
N ASN A 122 1.30 19.76 -5.27
CA ASN A 122 0.03 19.36 -4.66
C ASN A 122 0.18 17.95 -4.05
N VAL A 123 -0.58 17.60 -3.02
CA VAL A 123 -0.62 16.24 -2.45
C VAL A 123 -1.92 15.49 -2.77
N SER A 124 -2.90 16.20 -3.32
CA SER A 124 -4.19 15.64 -3.70
C SER A 124 -4.01 14.64 -4.82
N GLY A 125 -4.61 13.45 -4.69
CA GLY A 125 -4.58 12.42 -5.72
C GLY A 125 -3.28 11.59 -5.80
N ALA A 126 -2.24 11.90 -5.01
CA ALA A 126 -1.00 11.11 -4.99
C ALA A 126 -1.26 9.62 -4.65
N GLY A 127 -2.16 9.34 -3.69
CA GLY A 127 -2.58 7.98 -3.36
C GLY A 127 -3.39 7.30 -4.47
N ASP A 128 -4.25 8.05 -5.16
CA ASP A 128 -5.06 7.52 -6.26
C ASP A 128 -4.17 7.19 -7.47
N CYS A 129 -3.22 8.07 -7.81
CA CYS A 129 -2.25 7.82 -8.87
C CYS A 129 -1.29 6.68 -8.51
N LEU A 130 -0.87 6.56 -7.25
CA LEU A 130 -0.10 5.40 -6.77
C LEU A 130 -0.87 4.10 -7.02
N ALA A 131 -2.11 4.03 -6.57
CA ALA A 131 -2.96 2.86 -6.77
C ALA A 131 -3.17 2.56 -8.26
N ALA A 132 -3.39 3.57 -9.09
CA ALA A 132 -3.54 3.41 -10.54
C ALA A 132 -2.28 2.85 -11.21
N GLY A 133 -1.10 3.40 -10.90
CA GLY A 133 0.17 2.92 -11.46
C GLY A 133 0.49 1.48 -11.04
N MET A 134 0.20 1.13 -9.78
CA MET A 134 0.33 -0.24 -9.32
C MET A 134 -0.63 -1.19 -10.03
N LEU A 135 -1.92 -0.82 -10.15
CA LEU A 135 -2.94 -1.65 -10.80
C LEU A 135 -2.64 -1.86 -12.29
N GLU A 136 -2.18 -0.82 -12.98
CA GLU A 136 -1.75 -0.93 -14.38
C GLU A 136 -0.61 -1.93 -14.54
N SER A 137 0.41 -1.85 -13.67
CA SER A 137 1.56 -2.76 -13.68
C SER A 137 1.16 -4.20 -13.32
N MET A 138 0.24 -4.36 -12.35
CA MET A 138 -0.35 -5.65 -11.98
C MET A 138 -1.07 -6.32 -13.16
N LEU A 139 -1.84 -5.55 -13.94
CA LEU A 139 -2.56 -6.06 -15.10
C LEU A 139 -1.63 -6.53 -16.23
N HIS A 140 -0.42 -5.98 -16.30
CA HIS A 140 0.64 -6.43 -17.20
C HIS A 140 1.42 -7.65 -16.68
N GLY A 141 1.07 -8.17 -15.50
CA GLY A 141 1.71 -9.36 -14.90
C GLY A 141 3.09 -9.07 -14.31
N HIS A 142 3.40 -7.80 -14.03
CA HIS A 142 4.66 -7.40 -13.43
C HIS A 142 4.80 -7.88 -11.98
N THR A 143 6.05 -7.98 -11.53
CA THR A 143 6.43 -8.31 -10.16
C THR A 143 5.98 -7.23 -9.18
N GLU A 144 5.97 -7.53 -7.88
CA GLU A 144 5.68 -6.52 -6.85
C GLU A 144 6.61 -5.30 -6.94
N LYS A 145 7.92 -5.51 -7.12
CA LYS A 145 8.88 -4.41 -7.25
C LYS A 145 8.52 -3.49 -8.41
N GLU A 146 8.22 -4.06 -9.57
CA GLU A 146 7.82 -3.28 -10.76
C GLU A 146 6.47 -2.58 -10.55
N CYS A 147 5.54 -3.19 -9.82
CA CYS A 147 4.29 -2.55 -9.44
C CYS A 147 4.53 -1.35 -8.53
N VAL A 148 5.33 -1.51 -7.47
CA VAL A 148 5.69 -0.44 -6.55
C VAL A 148 6.43 0.70 -7.26
N ALA A 149 7.36 0.38 -8.16
CA ALA A 149 8.05 1.38 -8.96
C ALA A 149 7.09 2.21 -9.83
N SER A 150 6.13 1.55 -10.50
CA SER A 150 5.09 2.22 -11.27
C SER A 150 4.18 3.10 -10.39
N GLY A 151 3.85 2.61 -9.19
CA GLY A 151 3.08 3.36 -8.21
C GLY A 151 3.79 4.63 -7.73
N PHE A 152 5.07 4.53 -7.37
CA PHE A 152 5.85 5.70 -6.98
C PHE A 152 6.01 6.71 -8.11
N LEU A 153 6.23 6.25 -9.34
CA LEU A 153 6.30 7.12 -10.51
C LEU A 153 4.98 7.87 -10.72
N SER A 154 3.86 7.16 -10.68
CA SER A 154 2.54 7.75 -10.88
C SER A 154 2.19 8.76 -9.78
N ALA A 155 2.55 8.44 -8.52
CA ALA A 155 2.40 9.36 -7.41
C ALA A 155 3.27 10.62 -7.57
N SER A 156 4.50 10.48 -8.05
CA SER A 156 5.42 11.62 -8.23
C SER A 156 4.90 12.59 -9.28
N TRP A 157 4.23 12.10 -10.33
CA TRP A 157 3.58 12.96 -11.32
C TRP A 157 2.44 13.76 -10.70
N ALA A 158 1.60 13.13 -9.88
CA ALA A 158 0.53 13.83 -9.15
C ALA A 158 1.11 14.88 -8.20
N LEU A 159 2.19 14.54 -7.50
CA LEU A 159 2.86 15.47 -6.57
C LEU A 159 3.41 16.72 -7.26
N GLN A 160 3.81 16.62 -8.53
CA GLN A 160 4.33 17.72 -9.34
C GLN A 160 3.26 18.45 -10.17
N SER A 161 2.02 17.99 -10.13
CA SER A 161 0.89 18.57 -10.85
C SER A 161 0.08 19.52 -9.97
N SER A 162 -0.59 20.50 -10.57
CA SER A 162 -1.63 21.28 -9.89
C SER A 162 -2.94 20.49 -9.73
N SER A 163 -3.19 19.53 -10.63
CA SER A 163 -4.38 18.67 -10.67
C SER A 163 -4.16 17.37 -9.90
N ALA A 164 -5.23 16.80 -9.33
CA ALA A 164 -5.15 15.55 -8.58
C ALA A 164 -4.69 14.35 -9.44
N VAL A 165 -5.03 14.38 -10.72
CA VAL A 165 -4.46 13.49 -11.74
C VAL A 165 -3.75 14.39 -12.76
N PRO A 166 -2.50 14.14 -13.11
CA PRO A 166 -1.77 14.90 -14.13
C PRO A 166 -2.44 14.81 -15.51
N ASP A 167 -2.51 15.93 -16.22
CA ASP A 167 -3.07 15.96 -17.58
C ASP A 167 -2.19 15.18 -18.58
N ASN A 168 -0.89 15.11 -18.31
CA ASN A 168 0.08 14.36 -19.09
C ASN A 168 1.02 13.61 -18.16
N ALA A 169 1.41 12.39 -18.56
CA ALA A 169 2.51 11.70 -17.92
C ALA A 169 3.79 12.54 -18.09
N LEU A 170 4.53 12.76 -17.00
CA LEU A 170 5.85 13.36 -17.11
C LEU A 170 6.79 12.32 -17.71
N VAL A 171 7.63 12.74 -18.65
CA VAL A 171 8.66 11.85 -19.20
C VAL A 171 9.69 11.61 -18.10
N SER A 172 9.57 10.47 -17.44
CA SER A 172 10.49 10.01 -16.41
C SER A 172 10.61 8.50 -16.51
N ASP A 173 11.82 8.00 -16.44
CA ASP A 173 12.05 6.57 -16.38
C ASP A 173 11.38 5.97 -15.13
N ILE A 174 10.78 4.78 -15.29
CA ILE A 174 10.34 3.99 -14.14
C ILE A 174 11.55 3.78 -13.22
N PRO A 175 11.43 4.06 -11.90
CA PRO A 175 12.50 3.79 -10.96
C PRO A 175 12.92 2.33 -11.08
N LYS A 176 14.09 2.07 -11.71
CA LYS A 176 14.48 0.71 -12.09
C LYS A 176 14.76 -0.19 -10.88
N ASN A 177 15.03 0.41 -9.72
CA ASN A 177 15.46 -0.28 -8.51
C ASN A 177 14.72 0.27 -7.27
N VAL A 178 13.48 -0.16 -7.05
CA VAL A 178 12.87 0.02 -5.72
C VAL A 178 13.44 -1.03 -4.77
N GLU A 179 14.06 -0.56 -3.70
CA GLU A 179 14.56 -1.43 -2.63
C GLU A 179 13.49 -1.61 -1.55
N PHE A 180 13.55 -2.73 -0.84
CA PHE A 180 12.67 -2.98 0.28
C PHE A 180 13.38 -3.67 1.43
N THR A 181 12.81 -3.49 2.63
CA THR A 181 13.18 -4.22 3.83
C THR A 181 12.05 -5.15 4.23
N VAL A 182 12.35 -6.42 4.51
CA VAL A 182 11.37 -7.35 5.08
C VAL A 182 11.22 -7.05 6.57
N ILE A 183 9.99 -6.82 7.03
CA ILE A 183 9.68 -6.64 8.44
C ILE A 183 9.38 -8.01 9.04
N HIS A 184 10.30 -8.50 9.85
CA HIS A 184 10.10 -9.71 10.65
C HIS A 184 9.40 -9.36 11.95
N SER A 185 8.08 -9.48 11.98
CA SER A 185 7.29 -9.54 13.22
C SER A 185 6.95 -10.97 13.62
#